data_AF-A0A819FQ51-F1
#
_entry.id   AF-A0A819FQ51-F1
#
_cell.length_a   1.000
_cell.length_b   1.000
_cell.length_c   1.000
_cell.angle_alpha   90.00
_cell.angle_beta   90.00
_cell.angle_gamma   90.00
#
_symmetry.space_group_name_H-M   'P 1'
#
loop_
_entity.id
_entity.type
_entity.pdbx_description
1 polymer ?
#
loop_
_entity_poly.entity_id
_entity_poly.type
_entity_poly.pdbx_seq_one_letter_code
_entity_poly.pdbx_strand_id
1 'polypeptide(L)'
;MDTLMPQMKRISSKHRALMVKPEHYPVVGKYLIQAIREHLGSRATPELMEAWQAAYNAVVGVFMKLEKEMYSQLGDNENEKGFLPYTIVEEDHIASGPIVALTLVRQDGGKLFSYRPGQYISIRMEKDGVLHHGHYSMVEPFNGKNYTVAFKKGDNVDQNSIVSNEILSSRKVGSTVLVSPPAGTFGLVEGAKNHLFISGGIATDINQYSINERILMLMDLGNNAEI
;
A
#
# COMPACT_ATOMS: atom_id res chain seq x y z
N MET A 1 -16.93 0.30 18.33
CA MET A 1 -16.29 -0.12 17.06
C MET A 1 -16.03 1.06 16.14
N ASP A 2 -16.91 2.06 16.08
CA ASP A 2 -16.77 3.21 15.17
C ASP A 2 -15.46 4.01 15.35
N THR A 3 -14.96 4.10 16.58
CA THR A 3 -13.69 4.77 16.90
C THR A 3 -12.46 4.11 16.29
N LEU A 4 -12.51 2.80 16.00
CA LEU A 4 -11.41 2.03 15.40
C LEU A 4 -11.49 1.99 13.87
N MET A 5 -12.60 2.43 13.29
CA MET A 5 -12.88 2.25 11.87
C MET A 5 -11.83 2.91 10.96
N PRO A 6 -11.32 4.13 11.24
CA PRO A 6 -10.24 4.72 10.44
C PRO A 6 -8.97 3.86 10.41
N GLN A 7 -8.58 3.30 11.55
CA GLN A 7 -7.39 2.45 11.69
C GLN A 7 -7.60 1.10 10.99
N MET A 8 -8.80 0.51 11.14
CA MET A 8 -9.15 -0.73 10.47
C MET A 8 -9.15 -0.56 8.95
N LYS A 9 -9.72 0.54 8.41
CA LYS A 9 -9.65 0.86 6.98
C LYS A 9 -8.20 0.99 6.49
N ARG A 10 -7.33 1.64 7.26
CA ARG A 10 -5.91 1.78 6.93
C ARG A 10 -5.21 0.41 6.88
N ILE A 11 -5.49 -0.49 7.81
CA ILE A 11 -4.93 -1.85 7.84
C ILE A 11 -5.51 -2.70 6.70
N SER A 12 -6.83 -2.69 6.49
CA SER A 12 -7.50 -3.37 5.37
C SER A 12 -6.92 -2.95 4.02
N SER A 13 -6.59 -1.67 3.86
CA SER A 13 -5.95 -1.20 2.63
C SER A 13 -4.55 -1.81 2.42
N LYS A 14 -3.79 -2.06 3.49
CA LYS A 14 -2.51 -2.77 3.40
C LYS A 14 -2.72 -4.26 3.11
N HIS A 15 -3.66 -4.90 3.79
CA HIS A 15 -4.04 -6.29 3.55
C HIS A 15 -4.42 -6.54 2.09
N ARG A 16 -5.30 -5.71 1.54
CA ARG A 16 -5.70 -5.80 0.12
C ARG A 16 -4.53 -5.54 -0.81
N ALA A 17 -3.65 -4.59 -0.52
CA ALA A 17 -2.44 -4.36 -1.32
C ALA A 17 -1.48 -5.57 -1.34
N LEU A 18 -1.48 -6.37 -0.26
CA LEU A 18 -0.65 -7.56 -0.09
C LEU A 18 -1.34 -8.86 -0.52
N MET A 19 -2.56 -8.79 -1.07
CA MET A 19 -3.37 -9.95 -1.45
C MET A 19 -3.74 -10.86 -0.27
N VAL A 20 -4.05 -10.29 0.90
CA VAL A 20 -4.65 -11.04 2.01
C VAL A 20 -6.05 -11.48 1.60
N LYS A 21 -6.39 -12.75 1.91
CA LYS A 21 -7.65 -13.38 1.54
C LYS A 21 -8.38 -13.94 2.77
N PRO A 22 -9.72 -14.16 2.68
CA PRO A 22 -10.50 -14.73 3.78
C PRO A 22 -9.91 -16.03 4.35
N GLU A 23 -9.38 -16.92 3.50
CA GLU A 23 -8.78 -18.18 3.90
C GLU A 23 -7.48 -18.05 4.74
N HIS A 24 -6.86 -16.87 4.76
CA HIS A 24 -5.67 -16.63 5.60
C HIS A 24 -6.04 -16.41 7.07
N TYR A 25 -7.23 -15.87 7.37
CA TYR A 25 -7.64 -15.53 8.73
C TYR A 25 -7.75 -16.77 9.65
N PRO A 26 -8.38 -17.89 9.25
CA PRO A 26 -8.40 -19.08 10.09
C PRO A 26 -7.01 -19.58 10.51
N VAL A 27 -6.03 -19.49 9.60
CA VAL A 27 -4.64 -19.89 9.87
C VAL A 27 -4.02 -18.97 10.92
N VAL A 28 -4.13 -17.65 10.73
CA VAL A 28 -3.62 -16.65 11.70
C VAL A 28 -4.30 -16.81 13.06
N GLY A 29 -5.63 -16.95 13.08
CA GLY A 29 -6.40 -17.12 14.31
C GLY A 29 -5.96 -18.35 15.10
N LYS A 30 -5.79 -19.50 14.44
CA LYS A 30 -5.30 -20.73 15.08
C LYS A 30 -3.98 -20.51 15.81
N TYR A 31 -2.98 -19.96 15.14
CA TYR A 31 -1.64 -19.79 15.71
C TYR A 31 -1.57 -18.66 16.73
N LEU A 32 -2.36 -17.59 16.56
CA LEU A 32 -2.47 -16.52 17.55
C LEU A 32 -3.04 -17.04 18.88
N ILE A 33 -4.16 -17.75 18.83
CA ILE A 33 -4.79 -18.30 20.04
C ILE A 33 -3.90 -19.35 20.70
N GLN A 34 -3.19 -20.16 19.91
CA GLN A 34 -2.18 -21.08 20.43
C GLN A 34 -1.06 -20.34 21.16
N ALA A 35 -0.47 -19.30 20.56
CA ALA A 35 0.60 -18.53 21.17
C ALA A 35 0.15 -17.83 22.46
N ILE A 36 -1.07 -17.28 22.49
CA ILE A 36 -1.65 -16.69 23.71
C ILE A 36 -1.78 -17.74 24.81
N ARG A 37 -2.28 -18.94 24.48
CA ARG A 37 -2.41 -20.05 25.44
C ARG A 37 -1.05 -20.45 26.01
N GLU A 38 -0.05 -20.64 25.15
CA GLU A 38 1.32 -21.00 25.54
C GLU A 38 1.94 -19.94 26.45
N HIS A 39 1.79 -18.65 26.11
CA HIS A 39 2.31 -17.55 26.91
C HIS A 39 1.62 -17.40 28.28
N LEU A 40 0.31 -17.60 28.34
CA LEU A 40 -0.45 -17.47 29.59
C LEU A 40 -0.29 -18.68 30.51
N GLY A 41 0.04 -19.86 29.98
CA GLY A 41 0.24 -21.09 30.73
C GLY A 41 -1.01 -21.46 31.54
N SER A 42 -0.84 -21.66 32.85
CA SER A 42 -1.94 -22.01 33.76
C SER A 42 -3.06 -20.96 33.86
N ARG A 43 -2.81 -19.72 33.42
CA ARG A 43 -3.82 -18.64 33.38
C ARG A 43 -4.73 -18.72 32.16
N ALA A 44 -4.44 -19.57 31.18
CA ALA A 44 -5.24 -19.74 29.98
C ALA A 44 -6.49 -20.59 30.24
N THR A 45 -7.44 -20.08 31.03
CA THR A 45 -8.69 -20.78 31.30
C THR A 45 -9.50 -20.99 30.00
N PRO A 46 -10.35 -22.04 29.92
CA PRO A 46 -11.18 -22.27 28.74
C PRO A 46 -12.04 -21.06 28.37
N GLU A 47 -12.70 -20.45 29.36
CA GLU A 47 -13.52 -19.24 29.19
C GLU A 47 -12.70 -18.07 28.62
N LEU A 48 -11.48 -17.85 29.12
CA LEU A 48 -10.61 -16.80 28.61
C LEU A 48 -10.21 -17.06 27.14
N MET A 49 -9.91 -18.32 26.79
CA MET A 49 -9.54 -18.68 25.42
C MET A 49 -10.72 -18.56 24.45
N GLU A 50 -11.92 -18.91 24.90
CA GLU A 50 -13.16 -18.69 24.14
C GLU A 50 -13.42 -17.19 23.92
N ALA A 51 -13.22 -16.36 24.95
CA ALA A 51 -13.35 -14.91 24.84
C ALA A 51 -12.35 -14.31 23.83
N TRP A 52 -11.09 -14.77 23.84
CA TRP A 52 -10.09 -14.37 22.83
C TRP A 52 -10.47 -14.80 21.43
N GLN A 53 -10.98 -16.03 21.26
CA GLN A 53 -11.44 -16.53 19.97
C GLN A 53 -12.64 -15.71 19.45
N ALA A 54 -13.61 -15.39 20.32
CA ALA A 54 -14.75 -14.56 19.98
C ALA A 54 -14.32 -13.13 19.58
N ALA A 55 -13.40 -12.53 20.33
CA ALA A 55 -12.85 -11.21 20.02
C ALA A 55 -12.11 -11.21 18.67
N TYR A 56 -11.28 -12.23 18.41
CA TYR A 56 -10.61 -12.40 17.12
C TYR A 56 -11.62 -12.46 15.98
N ASN A 57 -12.62 -13.33 16.09
CA ASN A 57 -13.66 -13.51 15.07
C ASN A 57 -14.44 -12.22 14.78
N ALA A 58 -14.76 -11.44 15.83
CA ALA A 58 -15.43 -10.15 15.67
C ALA A 58 -14.57 -9.15 14.88
N VAL A 59 -13.28 -9.06 15.17
CA VAL A 59 -12.35 -8.15 14.50
C VAL A 59 -12.11 -8.56 13.04
N VAL A 60 -11.86 -9.84 12.77
CA VAL A 60 -11.60 -10.30 11.40
C VAL A 60 -12.85 -10.24 10.52
N GLY A 61 -14.05 -10.38 11.11
CA GLY A 61 -15.30 -10.16 10.39
C GLY A 61 -15.39 -8.76 9.77
N VAL A 62 -14.92 -7.74 10.50
CA VAL A 62 -14.86 -6.35 9.99
C VAL A 62 -13.79 -6.22 8.91
N PHE A 63 -12.59 -6.78 9.12
CA PHE A 63 -11.52 -6.74 8.12
C PHE A 63 -11.95 -7.38 6.79
N MET A 64 -12.52 -8.59 6.84
CA MET A 64 -13.01 -9.29 5.65
C MET A 64 -14.08 -8.50 4.91
N LYS A 65 -14.99 -7.82 5.63
CA LYS A 65 -16.00 -6.96 5.01
C LYS A 65 -15.36 -5.78 4.27
N LEU A 66 -14.47 -5.04 4.94
CA LEU A 66 -13.77 -3.90 4.36
C LEU A 66 -12.91 -4.30 3.16
N GLU A 67 -12.17 -5.40 3.27
CA GLU A 67 -11.33 -5.93 2.20
C GLU A 67 -12.15 -6.39 1.00
N LYS A 68 -13.29 -7.06 1.23
CA LYS A 68 -14.22 -7.45 0.16
C LYS A 68 -14.72 -6.23 -0.62
N GLU A 69 -15.09 -5.15 0.08
CA GLU A 69 -15.48 -3.88 -0.55
C GLU A 69 -14.32 -3.25 -1.34
N MET A 70 -13.09 -3.34 -0.84
CA MET A 70 -11.91 -2.82 -1.57
C MET A 70 -11.56 -3.67 -2.80
N TYR A 71 -11.72 -4.99 -2.74
CA TYR A 71 -11.50 -5.86 -3.91
C TYR A 71 -12.57 -5.68 -4.98
N SER A 72 -13.84 -5.43 -4.61
CA SER A 72 -14.90 -5.20 -5.60
C SER A 72 -14.72 -3.90 -6.38
N GLN A 73 -14.08 -2.89 -5.78
CA GLN A 73 -13.73 -1.63 -6.47
C GLN A 73 -12.72 -1.83 -7.61
N LEU A 74 -12.01 -2.97 -7.65
CA LEU A 74 -11.10 -3.32 -8.74
C LEU A 74 -11.83 -3.95 -9.95
N GLY A 75 -13.16 -4.03 -9.92
CA GLY A 75 -13.98 -4.65 -10.97
C GLY A 75 -14.12 -6.16 -10.79
N ASP A 76 -14.61 -6.86 -11.80
CA ASP A 76 -14.94 -8.30 -11.70
C ASP A 76 -13.83 -9.22 -12.22
N ASN A 77 -12.88 -8.69 -13.00
CA ASN A 77 -11.81 -9.48 -13.57
C ASN A 77 -10.74 -9.81 -12.52
N GLU A 78 -10.77 -11.03 -11.97
CA GLU A 78 -9.80 -11.51 -10.98
C GLU A 78 -8.34 -11.45 -11.47
N ASN A 79 -8.12 -11.57 -12.78
CA ASN A 79 -6.77 -11.46 -13.35
C ASN A 79 -6.20 -10.04 -13.27
N GLU A 80 -6.99 -9.03 -12.94
CA GLU A 80 -6.53 -7.65 -12.75
C GLU A 80 -6.27 -7.27 -11.29
N LYS A 81 -6.69 -8.11 -10.34
CA LYS A 81 -6.69 -7.76 -8.91
C LYS A 81 -5.38 -8.08 -8.20
N GLY A 82 -4.53 -8.87 -8.82
CA GLY A 82 -3.29 -9.40 -8.24
C GLY A 82 -2.05 -8.54 -8.47
N PHE A 83 -0.90 -9.12 -8.14
CA PHE A 83 0.39 -8.55 -8.54
C PHE A 83 0.66 -8.89 -10.01
N LEU A 84 0.80 -7.86 -10.83
CA LEU A 84 0.94 -7.97 -12.28
C LEU A 84 2.30 -7.47 -12.75
N PRO A 85 2.80 -7.95 -13.90
CA PRO A 85 4.11 -7.55 -14.40
C PRO A 85 4.08 -6.16 -15.05
N TYR A 86 5.01 -5.31 -14.62
CA TYR A 86 5.28 -3.99 -15.17
C TYR A 86 6.74 -3.90 -15.59
N THR A 87 7.01 -3.22 -16.69
CA THR A 87 8.36 -2.90 -17.14
C THR A 87 8.79 -1.54 -16.61
N ILE A 88 10.00 -1.45 -16.09
CA ILE A 88 10.66 -0.17 -15.81
C ILE A 88 11.04 0.45 -17.15
N VAL A 89 10.46 1.59 -17.51
CA VAL A 89 10.71 2.24 -18.82
C VAL A 89 11.60 3.47 -18.71
N GLU A 90 11.72 4.03 -17.50
CA GLU A 90 12.47 5.25 -17.23
C GLU A 90 12.98 5.23 -15.79
N GLU A 91 14.14 5.86 -15.60
CA GLU A 91 14.80 6.02 -14.32
C GLU A 91 15.30 7.45 -14.20
N ASP A 92 14.79 8.17 -13.20
CA ASP A 92 15.14 9.57 -12.95
C ASP A 92 15.75 9.73 -11.56
N HIS A 93 16.91 10.39 -11.52
CA HIS A 93 17.53 10.79 -10.27
C HIS A 93 16.90 12.10 -9.80
N ILE A 94 15.93 11.99 -8.89
CA ILE A 94 15.20 13.14 -8.37
C ILE A 94 15.85 13.67 -7.08
N ALA A 95 16.02 14.99 -7.03
CA ALA A 95 16.68 15.74 -5.94
C ALA A 95 18.18 15.43 -5.77
N SER A 96 18.85 16.24 -4.95
CA SER A 96 20.29 16.12 -4.66
C SER A 96 20.66 14.92 -3.75
N GLY A 97 19.76 13.96 -3.57
CA GLY A 97 19.88 12.83 -2.64
C GLY A 97 19.87 11.45 -3.34
N PRO A 98 20.00 10.35 -2.57
CA PRO A 98 20.01 8.98 -3.11
C PRO A 98 18.58 8.47 -3.39
N ILE A 99 17.77 9.28 -4.07
CA ILE A 99 16.38 8.95 -4.43
C ILE A 99 16.30 8.79 -5.93
N VAL A 100 15.63 7.73 -6.36
CA VAL A 100 15.46 7.37 -7.75
C VAL A 100 13.98 7.15 -8.00
N ALA A 101 13.41 7.87 -8.96
CA ALA A 101 12.05 7.65 -9.45
C ALA A 101 12.10 6.66 -10.62
N LEU A 102 11.19 5.69 -10.63
CA LEU A 102 11.05 4.74 -11.73
C LEU A 102 9.64 4.83 -12.31
N THR A 103 9.56 4.93 -13.64
CA THR A 103 8.31 4.88 -14.40
C THR A 103 8.02 3.44 -14.80
N LEU A 104 6.82 2.97 -14.48
CA LEU A 104 6.38 1.58 -14.62
C LEU A 104 5.21 1.48 -15.60
N VAL A 105 5.36 0.67 -16.65
CA VAL A 105 4.29 0.42 -17.64
C VAL A 105 3.84 -1.04 -17.57
N ARG A 106 2.52 -1.25 -17.50
CA ARG A 106 1.90 -2.59 -17.44
C ARG A 106 2.20 -3.35 -18.74
N GLN A 107 2.72 -4.58 -18.64
CA GLN A 107 3.22 -5.31 -19.82
C GLN A 107 2.12 -5.82 -20.76
N ASP A 108 0.98 -6.21 -20.21
CA ASP A 108 -0.13 -6.79 -20.98
C ASP A 108 -1.07 -5.73 -21.60
N GLY A 109 -0.77 -4.43 -21.41
CA GLY A 109 -1.62 -3.32 -21.86
C GLY A 109 -3.00 -3.26 -21.20
N GLY A 110 -3.22 -4.03 -20.13
CA GLY A 110 -4.49 -4.09 -19.41
C GLY A 110 -4.79 -2.81 -18.64
N LYS A 111 -5.93 -2.80 -17.94
CA LYS A 111 -6.42 -1.61 -17.22
C LYS A 111 -5.40 -1.10 -16.18
N LEU A 112 -5.14 0.21 -16.19
CA LEU A 112 -4.51 0.88 -15.05
C LEU A 112 -5.60 1.43 -14.13
N PHE A 113 -5.45 1.19 -12.84
CA PHE A 113 -6.36 1.70 -11.83
C PHE A 113 -5.93 3.11 -11.46
N SER A 114 -6.86 4.07 -11.55
CA SER A 114 -6.62 5.43 -11.09
C SER A 114 -6.33 5.48 -9.59
N TYR A 115 -5.57 6.47 -9.16
CA TYR A 115 -5.25 6.70 -7.76
C TYR A 115 -5.38 8.18 -7.39
N ARG A 116 -5.45 8.45 -6.10
CA ARG A 116 -5.42 9.79 -5.52
C ARG A 116 -4.05 10.08 -4.88
N PRO A 117 -3.60 11.34 -4.82
CA PRO A 117 -2.37 11.69 -4.12
C PRO A 117 -2.36 11.18 -2.67
N GLY A 118 -1.25 10.55 -2.28
CA GLY A 118 -1.10 9.90 -0.98
C GLY A 118 -1.35 8.39 -0.99
N GLN A 119 -1.86 7.85 -2.11
CA GLN A 119 -1.89 6.41 -2.36
C GLN A 119 -0.52 5.88 -2.83
N TYR A 120 -0.36 4.58 -2.73
CA TYR A 120 0.86 3.84 -3.01
C TYR A 120 0.56 2.56 -3.80
N ILE A 121 1.56 2.02 -4.47
CA ILE A 121 1.55 0.62 -4.96
C ILE A 121 2.44 -0.25 -4.11
N SER A 122 2.19 -1.55 -4.12
CA SER A 122 3.13 -2.53 -3.56
C SER A 122 3.93 -3.17 -4.67
N ILE A 123 5.22 -3.33 -4.47
CA ILE A 123 6.08 -4.13 -5.33
C ILE A 123 6.42 -5.42 -4.60
N ARG A 124 6.27 -6.54 -5.32
CA ARG A 124 6.62 -7.88 -4.86
C ARG A 124 7.86 -8.37 -5.60
N MET A 125 8.76 -8.98 -4.85
CA MET A 125 9.91 -9.68 -5.40
C MET A 125 10.23 -10.90 -4.54
N GLU A 126 10.93 -11.85 -5.13
CA GLU A 126 11.50 -12.98 -4.40
C GLU A 126 13.00 -12.76 -4.21
N LYS A 127 13.50 -13.05 -3.02
CA LYS A 127 14.92 -13.04 -2.68
C LYS A 127 15.19 -14.16 -1.69
N ASP A 128 16.21 -14.96 -1.96
CA ASP A 128 16.62 -16.09 -1.12
C ASP A 128 15.46 -17.05 -0.79
N GLY A 129 14.54 -17.27 -1.75
CA GLY A 129 13.35 -18.12 -1.59
C GLY A 129 12.22 -17.50 -0.76
N VAL A 130 12.33 -16.23 -0.38
CA VAL A 130 11.33 -15.50 0.42
C VAL A 130 10.71 -14.39 -0.40
N LEU A 131 9.39 -14.27 -0.34
CA LEU A 131 8.67 -13.14 -0.92
C LEU A 131 8.79 -11.92 -0.02
N HIS A 132 9.25 -10.83 -0.62
CA HIS A 132 9.34 -9.51 -0.02
C HIS A 132 8.36 -8.55 -0.68
N HIS A 133 7.84 -7.61 0.12
CA HIS A 133 6.89 -6.61 -0.33
C HIS A 133 7.27 -5.22 0.16
N GLY A 134 7.39 -4.26 -0.77
CA GLY A 134 7.62 -2.85 -0.44
C GLY A 134 6.44 -1.99 -0.88
N HIS A 135 6.03 -1.02 -0.07
CA HIS A 135 5.01 -0.03 -0.42
C HIS A 135 5.66 1.30 -0.85
N TYR A 136 5.35 1.78 -2.05
CA TYR A 136 5.94 2.99 -2.62
C TYR A 136 4.87 3.98 -3.05
N SER A 137 4.96 5.20 -2.53
CA SER A 137 3.98 6.26 -2.81
C SER A 137 4.11 6.72 -4.25
N MET A 138 2.97 7.00 -4.88
CA MET A 138 2.94 7.61 -6.20
C MET A 138 3.47 9.04 -6.13
N VAL A 139 4.30 9.43 -7.11
CA VAL A 139 4.96 10.75 -7.11
C VAL A 139 4.39 11.71 -8.16
N GLU A 140 3.56 11.21 -9.08
CA GLU A 140 2.89 12.00 -10.11
C GLU A 140 1.36 11.86 -10.00
N PRO A 141 0.55 12.71 -10.67
CA PRO A 141 -0.87 12.47 -10.88
C PRO A 141 -1.11 11.28 -11.81
N PHE A 142 -2.25 10.61 -11.65
CA PHE A 142 -2.62 9.52 -12.56
C PHE A 142 -2.87 10.05 -13.98
N ASN A 143 -2.04 9.63 -14.92
CA ASN A 143 -2.09 10.04 -16.33
C ASN A 143 -2.76 9.00 -17.27
N GLY A 144 -3.22 7.87 -16.72
CA GLY A 144 -3.84 6.79 -17.49
C GLY A 144 -2.88 5.87 -18.26
N LYS A 145 -1.56 6.09 -18.16
CA LYS A 145 -0.55 5.40 -19.00
C LYS A 145 0.52 4.64 -18.21
N ASN A 146 0.89 5.11 -17.02
CA ASN A 146 1.95 4.50 -16.22
C ASN A 146 1.77 4.81 -14.72
N TYR A 147 2.65 4.23 -13.90
CA TYR A 147 2.85 4.62 -12.51
C TYR A 147 4.29 5.05 -12.30
N THR A 148 4.49 6.16 -11.58
CA THR A 148 5.82 6.65 -11.21
C THR A 148 5.94 6.61 -9.68
N VAL A 149 6.97 5.94 -9.18
CA VAL A 149 7.23 5.81 -7.74
C VAL A 149 8.69 6.05 -7.41
N ALA A 150 8.96 6.65 -6.24
CA ALA A 150 10.30 6.94 -5.79
C ALA A 150 10.81 5.91 -4.77
N PHE A 151 12.07 5.54 -4.95
CA PHE A 151 12.82 4.63 -4.10
C PHE A 151 13.96 5.38 -3.44
N LYS A 152 14.28 4.96 -2.21
CA LYS A 152 15.49 5.38 -1.51
C LYS A 152 16.22 4.15 -1.04
N LYS A 153 17.55 4.21 -1.12
CA LYS A 153 18.40 3.20 -0.51
C LYS A 153 18.19 3.18 1.01
N GLY A 154 17.86 2.01 1.55
CA GLY A 154 17.66 1.81 2.97
C GLY A 154 18.79 1.00 3.62
N ASP A 155 18.63 0.68 4.89
CA ASP A 155 19.58 -0.03 5.75
C ASP A 155 19.35 -1.56 5.82
N ASN A 156 18.38 -2.09 5.07
CA ASN A 156 17.96 -3.50 5.07
C ASN A 156 17.34 -4.01 6.38
N VAL A 157 16.81 -3.12 7.25
CA VAL A 157 16.15 -3.54 8.50
C VAL A 157 14.65 -3.80 8.34
N ASP A 158 14.05 -3.30 7.25
CA ASP A 158 12.63 -3.48 6.95
C ASP A 158 12.38 -3.96 5.51
N GLN A 159 11.17 -4.47 5.25
CA GLN A 159 10.77 -4.99 3.95
C GLN A 159 10.89 -3.96 2.81
N ASN A 160 10.57 -2.69 3.08
CA ASN A 160 10.67 -1.61 2.10
C ASN A 160 12.13 -1.36 1.68
N SER A 161 13.04 -1.38 2.65
CA SER A 161 14.49 -1.18 2.45
C SER A 161 15.14 -2.36 1.72
N ILE A 162 14.71 -3.60 2.00
CA ILE A 162 15.16 -4.80 1.30
C ILE A 162 14.74 -4.72 -0.17
N VAL A 163 13.46 -4.41 -0.43
CA VAL A 163 12.94 -4.32 -1.80
C VAL A 163 13.54 -3.14 -2.56
N SER A 164 13.70 -1.97 -1.92
CA SER A 164 14.29 -0.81 -2.59
C SER A 164 15.76 -1.03 -2.92
N ASN A 165 16.53 -1.64 -2.02
CA ASN A 165 17.94 -1.94 -2.26
C ASN A 165 18.11 -2.96 -3.37
N GLU A 166 17.24 -3.97 -3.46
CA GLU A 166 17.27 -4.92 -4.57
C GLU A 166 16.93 -4.23 -5.90
N ILE A 167 15.85 -3.46 -5.94
CA ILE A 167 15.43 -2.75 -7.17
C ILE A 167 16.54 -1.82 -7.65
N LEU A 168 17.09 -0.99 -6.77
CA LEU A 168 18.11 -0.01 -7.13
C LEU A 168 19.47 -0.61 -7.47
N SER A 169 19.77 -1.84 -7.04
CA SER A 169 21.06 -2.48 -7.32
C SER A 169 21.02 -3.43 -8.53
N SER A 170 19.88 -4.06 -8.80
CA SER A 170 19.78 -5.17 -9.75
C SER A 170 18.78 -4.95 -10.89
N ARG A 171 17.84 -4.00 -10.76
CA ARG A 171 16.82 -3.73 -11.77
C ARG A 171 17.18 -2.44 -12.49
N LYS A 172 17.24 -2.52 -13.81
CA LYS A 172 17.45 -1.39 -14.72
C LYS A 172 16.22 -1.18 -15.60
N VAL A 173 16.19 -0.09 -16.36
CA VAL A 173 15.26 0.08 -17.48
C VAL A 173 15.23 -1.19 -18.34
N GLY A 174 14.03 -1.65 -18.67
CA GLY A 174 13.73 -2.93 -19.33
C GLY A 174 13.43 -4.08 -18.36
N SER A 175 13.74 -3.96 -17.07
CA SER A 175 13.46 -5.01 -16.08
C SER A 175 11.98 -5.09 -15.75
N THR A 176 11.54 -6.29 -15.39
CA THR A 176 10.17 -6.55 -14.91
C THR A 176 10.09 -6.50 -13.39
N VAL A 177 9.03 -5.88 -12.87
CA VAL A 177 8.64 -5.89 -11.46
C VAL A 177 7.17 -6.28 -11.31
N LEU A 178 6.81 -6.92 -10.20
CA LEU A 178 5.43 -7.30 -9.91
C LEU A 178 4.76 -6.23 -9.04
N VAL A 179 3.67 -5.65 -9.52
CA VAL A 179 3.03 -4.46 -8.94
C VAL A 179 1.57 -4.75 -8.57
N SER A 180 1.16 -4.39 -7.36
CA SER A 180 -0.26 -4.45 -6.94
C SER A 180 -1.06 -3.27 -7.49
N PRO A 181 -2.41 -3.36 -7.55
CA PRO A 181 -3.25 -2.18 -7.73
C PRO A 181 -2.98 -1.12 -6.63
N PRO A 182 -3.19 0.18 -6.92
CA PRO A 182 -2.99 1.26 -5.96
C PRO A 182 -3.79 1.07 -4.67
N ALA A 183 -3.26 1.59 -3.58
CA ALA A 183 -3.77 1.42 -2.24
C ALA A 183 -3.51 2.62 -1.35
N GLY A 184 -4.18 2.65 -0.21
CA GLY A 184 -4.02 3.66 0.81
C GLY A 184 -5.29 4.44 1.01
N THR A 185 -5.49 4.85 2.26
CA THR A 185 -6.57 5.73 2.69
C THR A 185 -6.06 7.14 3.00
N PHE A 186 -4.76 7.38 2.84
CA PHE A 186 -4.15 8.68 3.05
C PHE A 186 -4.36 9.54 1.81
N GLY A 187 -4.91 10.73 2.01
CA GLY A 187 -5.22 11.68 0.94
C GLY A 187 -5.73 12.99 1.53
N LEU A 188 -5.99 13.96 0.66
CA LEU A 188 -6.60 15.21 1.06
C LEU A 188 -8.06 14.98 1.49
N VAL A 189 -8.51 15.75 2.46
CA VAL A 189 -9.91 15.75 2.87
C VAL A 189 -10.65 16.69 1.92
N GLU A 190 -11.59 16.14 1.18
CA GLU A 190 -12.42 16.89 0.25
C GLU A 190 -13.17 18.02 0.98
N GLY A 191 -13.15 19.22 0.42
CA GLY A 191 -13.77 20.41 1.03
C GLY A 191 -13.01 21.02 2.22
N ALA A 192 -11.83 20.52 2.58
CA ALA A 192 -11.01 21.18 3.59
C ALA A 192 -10.50 22.54 3.10
N LYS A 193 -10.75 23.60 3.89
CA LYS A 193 -10.38 24.97 3.52
C LYS A 193 -8.88 25.25 3.64
N ASN A 194 -8.19 24.56 4.55
CA ASN A 194 -6.78 24.77 4.85
C ASN A 194 -6.06 23.42 4.90
N HIS A 195 -4.84 23.38 4.40
CA HIS A 195 -4.00 22.18 4.40
C HIS A 195 -2.63 22.52 5.01
N LEU A 196 -2.16 21.68 5.92
CA LEU A 196 -0.80 21.75 6.47
C LEU A 196 -0.05 20.49 6.07
N PHE A 197 1.01 20.66 5.29
CA PHE A 197 1.90 19.57 4.91
C PHE A 197 3.15 19.62 5.78
N ILE A 198 3.38 18.55 6.54
CA ILE A 198 4.59 18.37 7.35
C ILE A 198 5.33 17.16 6.79
N SER A 199 6.59 17.35 6.40
CA SER A 199 7.42 16.30 5.84
C SER A 199 8.80 16.26 6.51
N GLY A 200 9.35 15.06 6.65
CA GLY A 200 10.72 14.86 7.11
C GLY A 200 11.34 13.62 6.46
N GLY A 201 12.62 13.68 6.10
CA GLY A 201 13.35 12.58 5.46
C GLY A 201 12.94 12.37 4.00
N ILE A 202 12.80 11.12 3.55
CA ILE A 202 12.39 10.76 2.16
C ILE A 202 11.05 11.39 1.79
N ALA A 203 10.18 11.58 2.79
CA ALA A 203 8.90 12.22 2.59
C ALA A 203 9.06 13.69 2.21
N THR A 204 10.18 14.36 2.47
CA THR A 204 10.41 15.74 2.03
C THR A 204 10.61 15.82 0.52
N ASP A 205 11.41 14.94 -0.07
CA ASP A 205 11.65 14.94 -1.51
C ASP A 205 10.42 14.44 -2.29
N ILE A 206 9.77 13.37 -1.80
CA ILE A 206 8.50 12.87 -2.34
C ILE A 206 7.36 13.87 -2.14
N ASN A 207 7.34 14.58 -1.00
CA ASN A 207 6.37 15.63 -0.79
C ASN A 207 6.73 16.90 -1.55
N GLN A 208 7.98 17.23 -1.90
CA GLN A 208 8.25 18.40 -2.74
C GLN A 208 7.59 18.23 -4.12
N TYR A 209 7.72 17.05 -4.71
CA TYR A 209 7.04 16.67 -5.96
C TYR A 209 5.53 16.56 -5.79
N SER A 210 5.06 15.85 -4.75
CA SER A 210 3.61 15.68 -4.55
C SER A 210 2.91 16.89 -3.91
N ILE A 211 3.60 17.84 -3.27
CA ILE A 211 3.04 19.09 -2.71
C ILE A 211 2.76 20.07 -3.83
N ASN A 212 3.68 20.25 -4.79
CA ASN A 212 3.42 21.11 -5.94
C ASN A 212 2.16 20.66 -6.68
N GLU A 213 1.97 19.35 -6.82
CA GLU A 213 0.77 18.77 -7.46
C GLU A 213 -0.45 18.69 -6.54
N ARG A 214 -0.28 18.48 -5.22
CA ARG A 214 -1.39 18.62 -4.25
C ARG A 214 -1.89 20.06 -4.22
N ILE A 215 -1.02 21.05 -4.44
CA ILE A 215 -1.38 22.46 -4.61
C ILE A 215 -2.13 22.65 -5.94
N LEU A 216 -1.69 22.06 -7.05
CA LEU A 216 -2.40 22.12 -8.34
C LEU A 216 -3.79 21.44 -8.29
N MET A 217 -3.92 20.28 -7.63
CA MET A 217 -5.23 19.65 -7.38
C MET A 217 -6.14 20.52 -6.51
N LEU A 218 -5.58 21.25 -5.53
CA LEU A 218 -6.36 22.20 -4.73
C LEU A 218 -6.78 23.43 -5.55
N MET A 219 -5.98 23.86 -6.53
CA MET A 219 -6.33 24.93 -7.46
C MET A 219 -7.45 24.51 -8.42
N ASP A 220 -7.41 23.29 -8.96
CA ASP A 220 -8.47 22.75 -9.84
C ASP A 220 -9.80 22.51 -9.09
N LEU A 221 -9.74 22.10 -7.81
CA LEU A 221 -10.93 22.00 -6.96
C LEU A 221 -11.53 23.38 -6.63
N GLY A 222 -10.71 24.44 -6.58
CA GLY A 222 -11.16 25.82 -6.40
C GLY A 222 -11.87 26.38 -7.63
N ASN A 223 -11.41 26.04 -8.83
CA ASN A 223 -12.01 26.51 -10.09
C ASN A 223 -13.33 25.80 -10.45
N ASN A 224 -13.56 24.58 -9.95
CA ASN A 224 -14.82 23.85 -10.17
C ASN A 224 -15.91 24.16 -9.12
N ALA A 225 -15.64 25.08 -8.18
CA ALA A 225 -16.62 25.53 -7.18
C ALA A 225 -17.36 26.81 -7.57
N GLU A 226 -17.08 27.38 -8.75
CA GLU A 226 -17.81 28.51 -9.34
C GLU A 226 -18.46 28.12 -10.68
N ILE A 227 -19.50 27.28 -10.67
CA ILE A 227 -20.59 27.26 -11.67
C ILE A 227 -21.91 26.91 -10.96
#